data_AF-A0A257LX05-F1
#
_entry.id   AF-A0A257LX05-F1
#
_cell.length_a   1.000
_cell.length_b   1.000
_cell.length_c   1.000
_cell.angle_alpha   90.00
_cell.angle_beta   90.00
_cell.angle_gamma   90.00
#
_symmetry.space_group_name_H-M   'P 1'
#
loop_
_entity.id
_entity.type
_entity.pdbx_description
1 polymer ?
#
loop_
_entity_poly.entity_id
_entity_poly.type
_entity_poly.pdbx_seq_one_letter_code
_entity_poly.pdbx_strand_id
1 'polypeptide(L)'
;MKARAITFLFTLLIAAVPLGLLWKENASLRAQIASQSLAAPPSAVGETAKSDRRGSFPVPRIDLLAAHKGEGGAINWSSILEDPDPVRRAGLFYTFVSNLTPESAQAAAESLEDMHSRNALSDDEWKHFFRAWGGVDGKAALDFLDATPENSAARWKNREAALTGWASRDLAGAQDWLANYVSTDRLTRGENPFFAED
;
A
#
# COMPACT_ATOMS: atom_id res chain seq x y z
N MET A 1 -43.24 29.26 29.07
CA MET A 1 -43.88 27.99 28.68
C MET A 1 -42.77 26.98 28.43
N LYS A 2 -42.77 25.91 29.24
CA LYS A 2 -41.86 24.77 29.18
C LYS A 2 -42.46 23.73 28.24
N ALA A 3 -41.68 23.19 27.31
CA ALA A 3 -41.76 21.81 26.80
C ALA A 3 -41.04 21.71 25.45
N ARG A 4 -39.96 20.91 25.42
CA ARG A 4 -39.51 20.03 24.32
C ARG A 4 -38.02 19.68 24.51
N ALA A 5 -37.76 19.03 25.65
CA ALA A 5 -36.70 18.04 25.77
C ALA A 5 -37.42 16.68 25.80
N ILE A 6 -36.76 15.61 25.37
CA ILE A 6 -37.29 14.24 25.20
C ILE A 6 -37.83 14.00 23.77
N THR A 7 -36.92 13.77 22.83
CA THR A 7 -37.01 12.74 21.78
C THR A 7 -35.65 12.72 21.09
N PHE A 8 -34.82 11.72 21.37
CA PHE A 8 -33.68 11.19 20.59
C PHE A 8 -32.71 10.44 21.53
N LEU A 9 -33.28 9.52 22.30
CA LEU A 9 -32.55 8.58 23.16
C LEU A 9 -32.92 7.17 22.67
N PHE A 10 -32.66 6.89 21.39
CA PHE A 10 -32.95 5.61 20.75
C PHE A 10 -32.08 5.42 19.50
N THR A 11 -30.76 5.32 19.68
CA THR A 11 -29.87 4.68 18.69
C THR A 11 -28.57 4.26 19.36
N LEU A 12 -28.68 3.36 20.33
CA LEU A 12 -27.54 2.68 20.95
C LEU A 12 -27.83 1.19 20.90
N LEU A 13 -27.44 0.53 19.81
CA LEU A 13 -27.22 -0.92 19.78
C LEU A 13 -26.39 -1.34 18.56
N ILE A 14 -25.17 -0.80 18.43
CA ILE A 14 -24.16 -1.45 17.57
C ILE A 14 -23.59 -2.59 18.40
N ALA A 15 -23.88 -3.81 17.96
CA ALA A 15 -23.50 -5.05 18.62
C ALA A 15 -21.99 -5.09 18.83
N ALA A 16 -21.57 -5.02 20.10
CA ALA A 16 -20.26 -5.48 20.52
C ALA A 16 -20.21 -7.00 20.32
N VAL A 17 -19.90 -7.45 19.11
CA VAL A 17 -19.56 -8.84 18.88
C VAL A 17 -18.24 -9.07 19.62
N PRO A 18 -18.22 -9.90 20.68
CA PRO A 18 -16.99 -10.12 21.42
C PRO A 18 -15.95 -10.70 20.46
N LEU A 19 -14.77 -10.06 20.38
CA LEU A 19 -13.67 -10.46 19.50
C LEU A 19 -13.35 -11.97 19.57
N GLY A 20 -13.63 -12.63 20.69
CA GLY A 20 -13.50 -14.09 20.84
C GLY A 20 -14.38 -14.92 19.90
N LEU A 21 -15.54 -14.41 19.44
CA LEU A 21 -16.40 -15.12 18.48
C LEU A 21 -15.77 -15.12 17.07
N LEU A 22 -15.19 -13.98 16.65
CA LEU A 22 -14.50 -13.85 15.35
C LEU A 22 -13.29 -14.79 15.24
N TRP A 23 -12.57 -15.03 16.33
CA TRP A 23 -11.44 -15.97 16.36
C TRP A 23 -11.88 -17.42 16.19
N LYS A 24 -13.05 -17.80 16.73
CA LYS A 24 -13.57 -19.16 16.66
C LYS A 24 -14.02 -19.53 15.24
N GLU A 25 -14.64 -18.58 14.52
CA GLU A 25 -15.04 -18.78 13.13
C GLU A 25 -13.82 -18.93 12.20
N ASN A 26 -12.79 -18.10 12.38
CA ASN A 26 -11.58 -18.16 11.56
C ASN A 26 -10.82 -19.50 11.71
N ALA A 27 -10.78 -20.07 12.92
CA ALA A 27 -10.22 -21.39 13.15
C ALA A 27 -10.99 -22.51 12.42
N SER A 28 -12.33 -22.42 12.39
CA SER A 28 -13.17 -23.40 11.70
C SER A 28 -13.02 -23.35 10.18
N LEU A 29 -12.90 -22.15 9.59
CA LEU A 29 -12.67 -21.98 8.15
C LEU A 29 -11.32 -22.57 7.73
N ARG A 30 -10.27 -22.39 8.54
CA ARG A 30 -8.95 -23.00 8.29
C ARG A 30 -9.01 -24.53 8.35
N ALA A 31 -9.76 -25.09 9.29
CA ALA A 31 -9.96 -26.54 9.38
C ALA A 31 -10.75 -27.09 8.19
N GLN A 32 -11.76 -26.37 7.70
CA GLN A 32 -12.51 -26.75 6.51
C GLN A 32 -11.64 -26.73 5.25
N ILE A 33 -10.84 -25.68 5.04
CA ILE A 33 -9.90 -25.59 3.91
C ILE A 33 -8.89 -26.74 3.94
N ALA A 34 -8.32 -27.05 5.12
CA ALA A 34 -7.42 -28.18 5.28
C ALA A 34 -8.12 -29.51 4.92
N SER A 35 -9.34 -29.74 5.39
CA SER A 35 -10.10 -30.96 5.08
C SER A 35 -10.46 -31.09 3.58
N GLN A 36 -10.75 -29.98 2.90
CA GLN A 36 -11.02 -29.98 1.46
C GLN A 36 -9.74 -30.26 0.65
N SER A 37 -8.59 -29.77 1.10
CA SER A 37 -7.30 -30.07 0.46
C SER A 37 -6.89 -31.55 0.56
N LEU A 38 -7.36 -32.25 1.61
CA LEU A 38 -7.11 -33.67 1.83
C LEU A 38 -8.12 -34.59 1.10
N ALA A 39 -9.26 -34.05 0.65
CA ALA A 39 -10.31 -34.81 -0.03
C ALA A 39 -10.14 -34.86 -1.56
N ALA A 40 -9.13 -34.20 -2.13
CA ALA A 40 -8.81 -34.32 -3.55
C ALA A 40 -8.03 -35.63 -3.79
N PRO A 41 -8.60 -36.64 -4.48
CA PRO A 41 -7.86 -37.85 -4.81
C PRO A 41 -6.73 -37.51 -5.80
N PRO A 42 -5.51 -38.08 -5.65
CA PRO A 42 -4.49 -38.04 -6.68
C PRO A 42 -4.95 -38.94 -7.84
N SER A 43 -5.77 -38.42 -8.74
CA SER A 43 -6.24 -39.14 -9.91
C SER A 43 -6.28 -38.20 -11.10
N ALA A 44 -5.11 -38.12 -11.77
CA ALA A 44 -4.94 -38.19 -13.22
C ALA A 44 -3.59 -37.57 -13.61
N VAL A 45 -2.50 -38.26 -13.26
CA VAL A 45 -1.25 -38.15 -14.02
C VAL A 45 -1.48 -38.88 -15.33
N GLY A 46 -2.12 -38.19 -16.28
CA GLY A 46 -2.28 -38.62 -17.66
C GLY A 46 -1.24 -37.92 -18.54
N GLU A 47 -0.21 -38.68 -18.90
CA GLU A 47 0.36 -38.78 -20.25
C GLU A 47 0.48 -37.49 -21.12
N THR A 48 1.71 -36.96 -21.13
CA THR A 48 2.47 -36.56 -22.35
C THR A 48 1.76 -35.85 -23.50
N ALA A 49 1.06 -34.76 -23.23
CA ALA A 49 0.91 -33.71 -24.24
C ALA A 49 2.22 -32.94 -24.36
N LYS A 50 2.98 -33.21 -25.42
CA LYS A 50 4.12 -32.41 -25.92
C LYS A 50 3.62 -31.02 -26.33
N SER A 51 3.21 -30.24 -25.33
CA SER A 51 2.78 -28.86 -25.47
C SER A 51 4.04 -28.02 -25.55
N ASP A 52 4.46 -27.77 -26.78
CA ASP A 52 5.47 -26.79 -27.16
C ASP A 52 4.94 -25.35 -26.92
N ARG A 53 4.41 -25.10 -25.71
CA ARG A 53 4.11 -23.76 -25.19
C ARG A 53 5.35 -23.18 -24.52
N ARG A 54 6.50 -23.32 -25.17
CA ARG A 54 7.56 -22.32 -25.05
C ARG A 54 7.16 -21.10 -25.88
N GLY A 55 5.99 -20.54 -25.57
CA GLY A 55 5.81 -19.10 -25.61
C GLY A 55 6.67 -18.55 -24.48
N SER A 56 7.99 -18.57 -24.69
CA SER A 56 8.92 -17.76 -23.94
C SER A 56 8.47 -16.34 -24.20
N PHE A 57 7.54 -15.83 -23.38
CA PHE A 57 7.37 -14.39 -23.27
C PHE A 57 8.76 -13.90 -22.91
N PRO A 58 9.47 -13.21 -23.83
CA PRO A 58 10.76 -12.66 -23.48
C PRO A 58 10.44 -11.64 -22.41
N VAL A 59 10.67 -11.98 -21.15
CA VAL A 59 10.52 -11.01 -20.08
C VAL A 59 11.69 -10.07 -20.33
N PRO A 60 11.49 -8.83 -20.82
CA PRO A 60 12.59 -7.93 -21.13
C PRO A 60 13.02 -7.35 -19.79
N ARG A 61 13.62 -8.17 -18.93
CA ARG A 61 13.59 -7.93 -17.48
C ARG A 61 14.65 -6.94 -16.99
N ILE A 62 15.58 -6.52 -17.86
CA ILE A 62 16.68 -5.63 -17.48
C ILE A 62 16.89 -4.51 -18.51
N ASP A 63 16.67 -4.76 -19.80
CA ASP A 63 16.90 -3.74 -20.85
C ASP A 63 15.87 -2.60 -20.86
N LEU A 64 14.69 -2.83 -20.27
CA LEU A 64 13.62 -1.83 -20.23
C LEU A 64 14.02 -0.57 -19.44
N LEU A 65 14.73 -0.71 -18.32
CA LEU A 65 15.21 0.45 -17.55
C LEU A 65 16.42 1.14 -18.21
N ALA A 66 17.23 0.39 -18.97
CA ALA A 66 18.41 0.93 -19.63
C ALA A 66 18.05 1.99 -20.69
N ALA A 67 16.89 1.84 -21.33
CA ALA A 67 16.36 2.81 -22.29
C ALA A 67 15.97 4.16 -21.65
N HIS A 68 15.83 4.21 -20.32
CA HIS A 68 15.38 5.39 -19.58
C HIS A 68 16.47 5.98 -18.67
N LYS A 69 17.74 5.61 -18.87
CA LYS A 69 18.86 6.27 -18.21
C LYS A 69 19.15 7.62 -18.88
N GLY A 70 19.10 8.71 -18.09
CA GLY A 70 19.48 10.04 -18.55
C GLY A 70 20.99 10.24 -18.65
N GLU A 71 21.41 11.43 -19.08
CA GLU A 71 22.82 11.84 -19.04
C GLU A 71 23.33 11.77 -17.60
N GLY A 72 24.30 10.89 -17.34
CA GLY A 72 24.79 10.60 -15.98
C GLY A 72 24.33 9.26 -15.38
N GLY A 73 23.51 8.48 -16.10
CA GLY A 73 23.14 7.11 -15.72
C GLY A 73 22.07 7.00 -14.63
N ALA A 74 21.58 8.14 -14.12
CA ALA A 74 20.39 8.20 -13.27
C ALA A 74 19.13 7.87 -14.08
N ILE A 75 18.17 7.22 -13.43
CA ILE A 75 16.88 6.89 -14.04
C ILE A 75 16.11 8.20 -14.26
N ASN A 76 15.66 8.43 -15.50
CA ASN A 76 14.84 9.59 -15.83
C ASN A 76 13.35 9.27 -15.60
N TRP A 77 12.83 9.68 -14.43
CA TRP A 77 11.46 9.45 -13.96
C TRP A 77 10.40 9.86 -14.97
N SER A 78 10.52 11.07 -15.53
CA SER A 78 9.52 11.60 -16.45
C SER A 78 9.41 10.71 -17.68
N SER A 79 10.54 10.25 -18.22
CA SER A 79 10.55 9.42 -19.43
C SER A 79 9.90 8.04 -19.27
N ILE A 80 9.95 7.43 -18.07
CA ILE A 80 9.30 6.14 -17.79
C ILE A 80 7.79 6.30 -17.73
N LEU A 81 7.35 7.39 -17.15
CA LEU A 81 5.96 7.60 -16.77
C LEU A 81 5.17 8.33 -17.86
N GLU A 82 5.86 8.94 -18.83
CA GLU A 82 5.29 9.46 -20.07
C GLU A 82 5.05 8.38 -21.14
N ASP A 83 5.29 7.09 -20.82
CA ASP A 83 5.00 6.00 -21.74
C ASP A 83 3.49 5.95 -22.08
N PRO A 84 3.12 6.05 -23.38
CA PRO A 84 1.72 6.07 -23.79
C PRO A 84 1.03 4.71 -23.60
N ASP A 85 1.78 3.61 -23.49
CA ASP A 85 1.22 2.29 -23.21
C ASP A 85 1.09 2.11 -21.68
N PRO A 86 -0.15 2.05 -21.14
CA PRO A 86 -0.37 1.94 -19.70
C PRO A 86 0.17 0.62 -19.12
N VAL A 87 0.24 -0.46 -19.91
CA VAL A 87 0.76 -1.75 -19.45
C VAL A 87 2.27 -1.68 -19.30
N ARG A 88 2.94 -1.08 -20.28
CA ARG A 88 4.40 -0.88 -20.25
C ARG A 88 4.79 0.09 -19.13
N ARG A 89 4.06 1.20 -18.98
CA ARG A 89 4.25 2.17 -17.90
C ARG A 89 4.17 1.51 -16.52
N ALA A 90 3.11 0.75 -16.26
CA ALA A 90 2.94 0.05 -14.98
C ALA A 90 4.09 -0.94 -14.73
N GLY A 91 4.51 -1.70 -15.74
CA GLY A 91 5.66 -2.62 -15.63
C GLY A 91 6.96 -1.91 -15.28
N LEU A 92 7.24 -0.77 -15.91
CA LEU A 92 8.41 0.06 -15.59
C LEU A 92 8.32 0.65 -14.18
N PHE A 93 7.15 1.14 -13.78
CA PHE A 93 6.89 1.65 -12.42
C PHE A 93 7.21 0.59 -11.36
N TYR A 94 6.67 -0.63 -11.46
CA TYR A 94 6.94 -1.69 -10.47
C TYR A 94 8.38 -2.20 -10.52
N THR A 95 8.98 -2.25 -11.70
CA THR A 95 10.41 -2.57 -11.83
C THR A 95 11.25 -1.53 -11.10
N PHE A 96 10.89 -0.26 -11.20
CA PHE A 96 11.55 0.79 -10.44
C PHE A 96 11.35 0.62 -8.94
N VAL A 97 10.09 0.58 -8.50
CA VAL A 97 9.74 0.55 -7.07
C VAL A 97 10.40 -0.64 -6.36
N SER A 98 10.63 -1.75 -7.06
CA SER A 98 11.38 -2.90 -6.53
C SER A 98 12.90 -2.71 -6.41
N ASN A 99 13.48 -1.71 -7.08
CA ASN A 99 14.90 -1.34 -7.04
C ASN A 99 15.15 -0.02 -6.30
N LEU A 100 14.16 0.45 -5.54
CA LEU A 100 14.26 1.68 -4.76
C LEU A 100 15.37 1.58 -3.70
N THR A 101 16.14 2.65 -3.53
CA THR A 101 17.12 2.78 -2.45
C THR A 101 16.80 3.99 -1.58
N PRO A 102 17.26 4.07 -0.32
CA PRO A 102 17.05 5.24 0.53
C PRO A 102 17.49 6.55 -0.13
N GLU A 103 18.61 6.53 -0.86
CA GLU A 103 19.21 7.70 -1.50
C GLU A 103 18.42 8.16 -2.74
N SER A 104 17.77 7.23 -3.44
CA SER A 104 17.01 7.53 -4.66
C SER A 104 15.54 7.83 -4.39
N ALA A 105 15.02 7.41 -3.24
CA ALA A 105 13.60 7.47 -2.94
C ALA A 105 13.05 8.89 -2.85
N GLN A 106 13.76 9.81 -2.20
CA GLN A 106 13.30 11.20 -2.10
C GLN A 106 13.21 11.88 -3.46
N ALA A 107 14.25 11.78 -4.29
CA ALA A 107 14.23 12.36 -5.64
C ALA A 107 13.13 11.76 -6.53
N ALA A 108 12.83 10.47 -6.33
CA ALA A 108 11.71 9.83 -7.01
C ALA A 108 10.36 10.33 -6.52
N ALA A 109 10.19 10.57 -5.22
CA ALA A 109 8.96 11.12 -4.65
C ALA A 109 8.65 12.50 -5.20
N GLU A 110 9.65 13.39 -5.25
CA GLU A 110 9.53 14.73 -5.82
C GLU A 110 9.12 14.68 -7.30
N SER A 111 9.67 13.73 -8.06
CA SER A 111 9.32 13.54 -9.48
C SER A 111 7.90 12.99 -9.67
N LEU A 112 7.49 12.06 -8.80
CA LEU A 112 6.17 11.41 -8.85
C LEU A 112 5.06 12.31 -8.30
N GLU A 113 5.36 13.22 -7.38
CA GLU A 113 4.40 14.18 -6.80
C GLU A 113 3.82 15.10 -7.87
N ASP A 114 4.67 15.67 -8.75
CA ASP A 114 4.21 16.47 -9.88
C ASP A 114 3.23 15.69 -10.76
N MET A 115 3.52 14.41 -11.02
CA MET A 115 2.68 13.55 -11.84
C MET A 115 1.36 13.20 -11.17
N HIS A 116 1.40 12.92 -9.87
CA HIS A 116 0.20 12.66 -9.08
C HIS A 116 -0.71 13.90 -9.08
N SER A 117 -0.15 15.10 -8.90
CA SER A 117 -0.90 16.36 -8.94
C SER A 117 -1.60 16.62 -10.28
N ARG A 118 -1.04 16.10 -11.38
CA ARG A 118 -1.60 16.17 -12.74
C ARG A 118 -2.50 14.99 -13.10
N ASN A 119 -2.81 14.10 -12.16
CA ASN A 119 -3.55 12.84 -12.37
C ASN A 119 -2.88 11.89 -13.39
N ALA A 120 -1.57 12.01 -13.60
CA ALA A 120 -0.80 11.11 -14.48
C ALA A 120 -0.30 9.86 -13.74
N LEU A 121 -0.32 9.88 -12.40
CA LEU A 121 -0.01 8.76 -11.52
C LEU A 121 -1.25 8.42 -10.69
N SER A 122 -1.68 7.16 -10.72
CA SER A 122 -2.86 6.72 -9.95
C SER A 122 -2.60 6.72 -8.44
N ASP A 123 -3.65 6.91 -7.64
CA ASP A 123 -3.59 6.79 -6.17
C ASP A 123 -3.01 5.45 -5.71
N ASP A 124 -3.31 4.38 -6.44
CA ASP A 124 -2.77 3.05 -6.12
C ASP A 124 -1.27 2.98 -6.40
N GLU A 125 -0.78 3.48 -7.54
CA GLU A 125 0.66 3.57 -7.81
C GLU A 125 1.34 4.42 -6.74
N TRP A 126 0.77 5.58 -6.39
CA TRP A 126 1.30 6.46 -5.36
C TRP A 126 1.41 5.75 -3.99
N LYS A 127 0.37 5.01 -3.61
CA LYS A 127 0.35 4.18 -2.40
C LYS A 127 1.39 3.06 -2.44
N HIS A 128 1.57 2.39 -3.58
CA HIS A 128 2.58 1.34 -3.75
C HIS A 128 4.00 1.90 -3.64
N PHE A 129 4.25 3.10 -4.19
CA PHE A 129 5.52 3.79 -4.04
C PHE A 129 5.84 4.03 -2.56
N PHE A 130 4.92 4.63 -1.79
CA PHE A 130 5.16 4.86 -0.37
C PHE A 130 5.31 3.58 0.44
N ARG A 131 4.60 2.51 0.10
CA ARG A 131 4.83 1.20 0.73
C ARG A 131 6.25 0.69 0.50
N ALA A 132 6.79 0.85 -0.70
CA ALA A 132 8.16 0.43 -0.98
C ALA A 132 9.19 1.34 -0.32
N TRP A 133 8.98 2.67 -0.37
CA TRP A 133 9.84 3.64 0.32
C TRP A 133 9.85 3.36 1.82
N GLY A 134 8.67 3.12 2.41
CA GLY A 134 8.51 2.66 3.78
C GLY A 134 9.42 1.48 4.15
N GLY A 135 9.53 0.50 3.24
CA GLY A 135 10.37 -0.67 3.42
C GLY A 135 11.87 -0.42 3.31
N VAL A 136 12.33 0.67 2.68
CA VAL A 136 13.76 1.00 2.58
C VAL A 136 14.18 2.08 3.57
N ASP A 137 13.35 3.09 3.80
CA ASP A 137 13.55 4.17 4.76
C ASP A 137 12.19 4.74 5.21
N GLY A 138 11.58 4.05 6.18
CA GLY A 138 10.25 4.40 6.66
C GLY A 138 10.15 5.75 7.37
N LYS A 139 11.22 6.16 8.06
CA LYS A 139 11.25 7.47 8.71
C LYS A 139 11.26 8.58 7.67
N ALA A 140 12.14 8.51 6.66
CA ALA A 140 12.20 9.53 5.62
C ALA A 140 10.88 9.62 4.81
N ALA A 141 10.26 8.48 4.50
CA ALA A 141 8.97 8.45 3.80
C ALA A 141 7.85 9.16 4.56
N LEU A 142 7.79 8.97 5.89
CA LEU A 142 6.80 9.64 6.73
C LEU A 142 7.14 11.13 6.89
N ASP A 143 8.39 11.48 7.13
CA ASP A 143 8.81 12.88 7.24
C ASP A 143 8.47 13.66 5.93
N PHE A 144 8.59 13.03 4.75
CA PHE A 144 8.15 13.59 3.47
C PHE A 144 6.63 13.82 3.45
N LEU A 145 5.82 12.81 3.80
CA LEU A 145 4.36 12.91 3.83
C LEU A 145 3.83 13.95 4.83
N ASP A 146 4.59 14.22 5.90
CA ASP A 146 4.29 15.26 6.89
C ASP A 146 4.54 16.66 6.32
N ALA A 147 5.52 16.80 5.44
CA ALA A 147 5.85 18.06 4.75
C ALA A 147 4.93 18.33 3.56
N THR A 148 4.37 17.30 2.92
CA THR A 148 3.51 17.47 1.74
C THR A 148 2.12 18.05 2.10
N PRO A 149 1.71 19.15 1.43
CA PRO A 149 0.39 19.74 1.61
C PRO A 149 -0.69 18.92 0.88
N GLU A 150 -1.12 17.84 1.52
CA GLU A 150 -2.20 16.96 1.07
C GLU A 150 -3.44 17.08 1.99
N ASN A 151 -4.63 16.71 1.50
CA ASN A 151 -5.80 16.57 2.37
C ASN A 151 -5.57 15.46 3.42
N SER A 152 -6.26 15.54 4.56
CA SER A 152 -6.02 14.64 5.69
C SER A 152 -6.26 13.16 5.36
N ALA A 153 -7.29 12.84 4.59
CA ALA A 153 -7.68 11.47 4.27
C ALA A 153 -6.68 10.78 3.33
N ALA A 154 -6.25 11.44 2.26
CA ALA A 154 -5.26 10.91 1.33
C ALA A 154 -3.89 10.79 2.00
N ARG A 155 -3.50 11.80 2.79
CA ARG A 155 -2.28 11.74 3.61
C ARG A 155 -2.26 10.52 4.52
N TRP A 156 -3.37 10.21 5.19
CA TRP A 156 -3.44 9.05 6.08
C TRP A 156 -3.26 7.72 5.32
N LYS A 157 -3.91 7.55 4.17
CA LYS A 157 -3.75 6.34 3.33
C LYS A 157 -2.29 6.13 2.91
N ASN A 158 -1.61 7.21 2.54
CA ASN A 158 -0.20 7.17 2.14
C ASN A 158 0.71 6.85 3.35
N ARG A 159 0.43 7.41 4.53
CA ARG A 159 1.13 7.05 5.79
C ARG A 159 0.93 5.59 6.16
N GLU A 160 -0.29 5.07 6.06
CA GLU A 160 -0.58 3.66 6.33
C GLU A 160 0.24 2.74 5.42
N ALA A 161 0.35 3.10 4.14
CA ALA A 161 1.18 2.36 3.19
C ALA A 161 2.66 2.40 3.57
N ALA A 162 3.22 3.58 3.85
CA ALA A 162 4.60 3.73 4.31
C ALA A 162 4.88 2.96 5.60
N LEU A 163 3.99 3.06 6.60
CA LEU A 163 4.09 2.30 7.85
C LEU A 163 4.02 0.80 7.63
N THR A 164 3.14 0.33 6.73
CA THR A 164 3.06 -1.09 6.38
C THR A 164 4.36 -1.58 5.73
N GLY A 165 4.96 -0.74 4.88
CA GLY A 165 6.29 -0.96 4.31
C GLY A 165 7.35 -1.08 5.40
N TRP A 166 7.43 -0.09 6.28
CA TRP A 166 8.40 -0.03 7.36
C TRP A 166 8.26 -1.20 8.32
N ALA A 167 7.06 -1.47 8.82
CA ALA A 167 6.78 -2.55 9.75
C ALA A 167 7.12 -3.94 9.19
N SER A 168 7.14 -4.11 7.85
CA SER A 168 7.56 -5.35 7.22
C SER A 168 9.07 -5.64 7.35
N ARG A 169 9.87 -4.62 7.67
CA ARG A 169 11.33 -4.70 7.85
C ARG A 169 11.79 -4.39 9.27
N ASP A 170 11.15 -3.41 9.90
CA ASP A 170 11.44 -2.95 11.25
C ASP A 170 10.13 -2.60 11.97
N LEU A 171 9.55 -3.61 12.62
CA LEU A 171 8.32 -3.47 13.38
C LEU A 171 8.49 -2.55 14.60
N ALA A 172 9.64 -2.59 15.27
CA ALA A 172 9.88 -1.81 16.48
C ALA A 172 9.94 -0.32 16.16
N GLY A 173 10.70 0.08 15.12
CA GLY A 173 10.77 1.47 14.67
C GLY A 173 9.41 2.02 14.25
N ALA A 174 8.61 1.23 13.52
CA ALA A 174 7.26 1.63 13.13
C ALA A 174 6.31 1.78 14.34
N GLN A 175 6.42 0.90 15.34
CA GLN A 175 5.63 0.99 16.59
C GLN A 175 6.01 2.23 17.40
N ASP A 176 7.30 2.50 17.56
CA ASP A 176 7.81 3.65 18.29
C ASP A 176 7.36 4.96 17.62
N TRP A 177 7.45 5.04 16.29
CA TRP A 177 6.93 6.17 15.54
C TRP A 177 5.44 6.35 15.77
N LEU A 178 4.64 5.28 15.69
CA LEU A 178 3.19 5.36 15.87
C LEU A 178 2.80 5.79 17.29
N ALA A 179 3.50 5.31 18.32
CA ALA A 179 3.27 5.73 19.71
C ALA A 179 3.54 7.23 19.90
N ASN A 180 4.61 7.74 19.29
CA ASN A 180 4.96 9.16 19.32
C ASN A 180 3.98 10.02 18.49
N TYR A 181 3.54 9.50 17.35
CA TYR A 181 2.58 10.18 16.48
C TYR A 181 1.20 10.30 17.15
N VAL A 182 0.65 9.20 17.66
CA VAL A 182 -0.66 9.18 18.32
C VAL A 182 -0.66 10.06 19.57
N SER A 183 0.43 10.07 20.34
CA SER A 183 0.52 10.94 21.52
C SER A 183 0.54 12.43 21.13
N THR A 184 1.26 12.81 20.08
CA THR A 184 1.34 14.19 19.60
C THR A 184 0.03 14.67 18.95
N ASP A 185 -0.59 13.85 18.10
CA ASP A 185 -1.81 14.21 17.38
C ASP A 185 -3.02 14.34 18.32
N ARG A 186 -3.16 13.44 19.29
CA ARG A 186 -4.21 13.52 20.33
C ARG A 186 -4.11 14.78 21.18
N LEU A 187 -2.89 15.22 21.47
CA LEU A 187 -2.67 16.43 22.27
C LEU A 187 -2.93 17.72 21.48
N THR A 188 -2.74 17.68 20.16
CA THR A 188 -2.79 18.89 19.32
C THR A 188 -4.16 19.13 18.69
N ARG A 189 -4.91 18.09 18.32
CA ARG A 189 -6.21 18.27 17.63
C ARG A 189 -7.44 18.02 18.47
N GLY A 190 -7.36 17.29 19.59
CA GLY A 190 -8.57 16.86 20.33
C GLY A 190 -9.53 15.97 19.53
N GLU A 191 -9.25 15.75 18.24
CA GLU A 191 -9.97 14.92 17.31
C GLU A 191 -9.23 13.59 17.17
N ASN A 192 -10.00 12.51 17.18
CA ASN A 192 -9.46 11.19 16.94
C ASN A 192 -9.27 11.03 15.41
N PRO A 193 -8.04 10.86 14.89
CA PRO A 193 -7.79 10.78 13.45
C PRO A 193 -8.47 9.59 12.77
N PHE A 194 -8.96 8.62 13.54
CA PHE A 194 -9.70 7.47 13.05
C PHE A 194 -11.21 7.72 12.88
N PHE A 195 -11.74 8.86 13.35
CA PHE A 195 -13.18 9.16 13.34
C PHE A 195 -13.51 10.56 12.80
N ALA A 196 -12.71 11.10 11.89
CA ALA A 196 -13.18 12.25 11.11
C ALA A 196 -14.38 11.78 10.29
N GLU A 197 -15.59 12.19 10.69
CA GLU A 197 -16.81 11.93 9.93
C GLU A 197 -16.70 12.67 8.58
N ASP A 198 -16.85 11.92 7.48
CA ASP A 198 -16.90 12.43 6.10
C ASP A 198 -18.09 13.37 5.86
#